data_AF-A0A2M6Y0T3-F1
#
_entry.id   AF-A0A2M6Y0T3-F1
#
_cell.length_a   1.000
_cell.length_b   1.000
_cell.length_c   1.000
_cell.angle_alpha   90.00
_cell.angle_beta   90.00
_cell.angle_gamma   90.00
#
_symmetry.space_group_name_H-M   'P 1'
#
loop_
_entity.id
_entity.type
_entity.pdbx_description
1 polymer ?
#
loop_
_entity_poly.entity_id
_entity_poly.type
_entity_poly.pdbx_seq_one_letter_code
_entity_poly.pdbx_strand_id
1 'polypeptide(L)'
;MAQCKMCGRNGFFLWVSTNGLCKSCEPIVMMDIQQRLRIISDCMDIITKSPNFKTCLSRCDILVKHAQVLLQYEFKGIQTVSPSPSRLLRKYTEMREQIVLKGITAEVEKALTKAEIVATPRTSINQGNKALLDIQEAKQELSDPTKLDQLESRVQRFLHKTRLDGYLEEARKAEFKGQRKKALDRYKEALYFLRGDNIDDSLQEEKISEIETKILELAN
;
A
#
# COMPACT_ATOMS: atom_id res chain seq x y z
N MET A 1 -49.90 -9.40 8.10
CA MET A 1 -49.63 -9.94 9.44
C MET A 1 -48.29 -9.39 9.90
N ALA A 2 -48.17 -8.95 11.15
CA ALA A 2 -46.90 -8.44 11.65
C ALA A 2 -45.84 -9.56 11.65
N GLN A 3 -44.61 -9.22 11.26
CA GLN A 3 -43.47 -10.11 11.24
C GLN A 3 -42.21 -9.39 11.74
N CYS A 4 -41.48 -10.00 12.65
CA CYS A 4 -40.22 -9.46 13.15
C CYS A 4 -39.12 -9.60 12.09
N LYS A 5 -38.50 -8.48 11.70
CA LYS A 5 -37.41 -8.42 10.71
C LYS A 5 -36.12 -9.13 11.16
N MET A 6 -35.92 -9.28 12.47
CA MET A 6 -34.73 -9.94 13.01
C MET A 6 -34.89 -11.46 13.09
N CYS A 7 -35.89 -11.94 13.84
CA CYS A 7 -36.08 -13.36 14.13
C CYS A 7 -37.12 -14.07 13.27
N GLY A 8 -37.79 -13.37 12.35
CA GLY A 8 -38.75 -13.94 11.41
C GLY A 8 -40.09 -14.37 12.00
N ARG A 9 -40.27 -14.33 13.33
CA ARG A 9 -41.56 -14.64 13.99
C ARG A 9 -42.68 -13.79 13.40
N ASN A 10 -43.81 -14.41 13.12
CA ASN A 10 -45.02 -13.78 12.62
C ASN A 10 -46.23 -14.23 13.46
N GLY A 11 -47.34 -13.48 13.40
CA GLY A 11 -48.57 -13.87 14.09
C GLY A 11 -49.59 -12.74 14.15
N PHE A 12 -50.86 -13.09 14.33
CA PHE A 12 -51.95 -12.12 14.44
C PHE A 12 -51.82 -11.20 15.68
N PHE A 13 -51.31 -11.75 16.78
CA PHE A 13 -51.09 -11.02 18.04
C PHE A 13 -49.64 -10.56 18.25
N LEU A 14 -48.79 -10.72 17.23
CA LEU A 14 -47.41 -10.26 17.32
C LEU A 14 -47.38 -8.75 17.14
N TRP A 15 -46.93 -8.03 18.16
CA TRP A 15 -46.63 -6.60 18.04
C TRP A 15 -45.18 -6.41 17.63
N VAL A 16 -44.94 -5.53 16.65
CA VAL A 16 -43.61 -5.11 16.21
C VAL A 16 -43.48 -3.61 16.35
N SER A 17 -42.27 -3.15 16.66
CA SER A 17 -41.97 -1.73 16.80
C SER A 17 -41.88 -1.01 15.46
N THR A 18 -41.60 0.30 15.49
CA THR A 18 -41.36 1.12 14.29
C THR A 18 -40.21 0.59 13.44
N ASN A 19 -39.24 -0.08 14.06
CA ASN A 19 -38.14 -0.75 13.38
C ASN A 19 -38.50 -2.16 12.85
N GLY A 20 -39.75 -2.60 13.04
CA GLY A 20 -40.22 -3.93 12.65
C GLY A 20 -39.66 -5.05 13.53
N LEU A 21 -39.37 -4.77 14.81
CA LEU A 21 -38.78 -5.72 15.75
C LEU A 21 -39.80 -6.14 16.82
N CYS A 22 -39.80 -7.41 17.23
CA CYS A 22 -40.60 -7.85 18.36
C CYS A 22 -39.96 -7.43 19.70
N LYS A 23 -40.75 -7.46 20.78
CA LYS A 23 -40.33 -7.03 22.13
C LYS A 23 -39.04 -7.69 22.66
N SER A 24 -38.72 -8.90 22.23
CA SER A 24 -37.48 -9.59 22.63
C SER A 24 -36.27 -9.20 21.78
N CYS A 25 -36.45 -8.96 20.48
CA CYS A 25 -35.34 -8.61 19.58
C CYS A 25 -34.98 -7.12 19.65
N GLU A 26 -35.96 -6.25 19.87
CA GLU A 26 -35.75 -4.81 19.87
C GLU A 26 -34.65 -4.33 20.83
N PRO A 27 -34.66 -4.63 22.14
CA PRO A 27 -33.62 -4.12 23.04
C PRO A 27 -32.22 -4.61 22.67
N ILE A 28 -32.10 -5.85 22.19
CA ILE A 28 -30.83 -6.45 21.79
C ILE A 28 -30.26 -5.75 20.55
N VAL A 29 -31.09 -5.61 19.50
CA VAL A 29 -30.69 -4.98 18.24
C VAL A 29 -30.38 -3.51 18.46
N MET A 30 -31.21 -2.77 19.21
CA MET A 30 -30.99 -1.35 19.48
C MET A 30 -29.72 -1.12 20.30
N MET A 31 -29.45 -1.96 21.30
CA MET A 31 -28.21 -1.87 22.09
C MET A 31 -26.97 -2.16 21.23
N ASP A 32 -27.02 -3.17 20.36
CA ASP A 32 -25.92 -3.47 19.43
C ASP A 32 -25.68 -2.30 18.46
N ILE A 33 -26.74 -1.76 17.85
CA ILE A 33 -26.64 -0.59 16.97
C ILE A 33 -25.98 0.58 17.72
N GLN A 34 -26.46 0.93 18.91
CA GLN A 34 -25.90 2.03 19.70
C GLN A 34 -24.42 1.83 20.03
N GLN A 35 -24.03 0.62 20.46
CA GLN A 35 -22.64 0.33 20.76
C GLN A 35 -21.74 0.43 19.53
N ARG A 36 -22.21 -0.02 18.37
CA ARG A 36 -21.46 0.12 17.11
C ARG A 36 -21.30 1.57 16.69
N LEU A 37 -22.35 2.39 16.83
CA LEU A 37 -22.29 3.81 16.52
C LEU A 37 -21.32 4.56 17.43
N ARG A 38 -21.27 4.20 18.73
CA ARG A 38 -20.26 4.71 19.66
C ARG A 38 -18.84 4.38 19.18
N ILE A 39 -18.57 3.11 18.88
CA ILE A 39 -17.23 2.68 18.40
C ILE A 39 -16.86 3.40 17.09
N ILE A 40 -17.82 3.58 16.18
CA ILE A 40 -17.60 4.33 14.94
C ILE A 40 -17.20 5.77 15.24
N SER A 41 -17.90 6.44 16.15
CA SER A 41 -17.57 7.81 16.57
C SER A 41 -16.16 7.88 17.17
N ASP A 42 -15.83 6.98 18.09
CA ASP A 42 -14.51 6.95 18.75
C ASP A 42 -13.38 6.71 17.73
N CYS A 43 -13.60 5.81 16.76
CA CYS A 43 -12.64 5.56 15.70
C CYS A 43 -12.43 6.78 14.79
N MET A 44 -13.52 7.46 14.42
CA MET A 44 -13.44 8.70 13.63
C MET A 44 -12.64 9.77 14.36
N ASP A 45 -12.87 9.97 15.67
CA ASP A 45 -12.11 10.92 16.47
C ASP A 45 -10.61 10.61 16.48
N ILE A 46 -10.24 9.34 16.60
CA ILE A 46 -8.83 8.90 16.57
C ILE A 46 -8.21 9.16 15.19
N ILE A 47 -8.91 8.80 14.11
CA ILE A 47 -8.43 9.01 12.73
C ILE A 47 -8.18 10.50 12.47
N THR A 48 -9.06 11.36 12.98
CA THR A 48 -8.97 12.81 12.75
C THR A 48 -7.79 13.44 13.52
N LYS A 49 -7.42 12.88 14.68
CA LYS A 49 -6.40 13.45 15.57
C LYS A 49 -5.02 12.81 15.41
N SER A 50 -4.94 11.57 14.91
CA SER A 50 -3.67 10.83 14.86
C SER A 50 -2.85 11.16 13.61
N PRO A 51 -1.55 11.48 13.75
CA PRO A 51 -0.64 11.58 12.62
C PRO A 51 -0.07 10.21 12.19
N ASN A 52 -0.32 9.15 12.96
CA ASN A 52 0.25 7.82 12.68
C ASN A 52 -0.66 7.05 11.72
N PHE A 53 -0.21 6.84 10.49
CA PHE A 53 -1.02 6.17 9.47
C PHE A 53 -1.40 4.73 9.84
N LYS A 54 -0.54 3.97 10.56
CA LYS A 54 -0.86 2.60 11.01
C LYS A 54 -2.02 2.60 12.00
N THR A 55 -2.03 3.58 12.89
CA THR A 55 -3.17 3.80 13.80
C THR A 55 -4.43 4.15 13.01
N CYS A 56 -4.35 5.07 12.04
CA CYS A 56 -5.49 5.43 11.21
C CYS A 56 -6.03 4.25 10.40
N LEU A 57 -5.15 3.43 9.82
CA LEU A 57 -5.50 2.24 9.06
C LEU A 57 -6.24 1.22 9.93
N SER A 58 -5.67 0.87 11.09
CA SER A 58 -6.31 -0.03 12.06
C SER A 58 -7.70 0.45 12.48
N ARG A 59 -7.89 1.76 12.65
CA ARG A 59 -9.22 2.32 12.98
C ARG A 59 -10.17 2.28 11.79
N CYS A 60 -9.68 2.44 10.56
CA CYS A 60 -10.51 2.26 9.36
C CYS A 60 -10.97 0.80 9.19
N ASP A 61 -10.13 -0.18 9.49
CA ASP A 61 -10.52 -1.59 9.46
C ASP A 61 -11.66 -1.87 10.45
N ILE A 62 -11.59 -1.26 11.64
CA ILE A 62 -12.66 -1.32 12.65
C ILE A 62 -13.93 -0.65 12.12
N LEU A 63 -13.83 0.55 11.51
CA LEU A 63 -14.97 1.24 10.91
C LEU A 63 -15.68 0.39 9.85
N VAL A 64 -14.92 -0.20 8.92
CA VAL A 64 -15.43 -1.09 7.87
C VAL A 64 -16.16 -2.28 8.49
N LYS A 65 -15.55 -2.94 9.49
CA LYS A 65 -16.16 -4.07 10.19
C LYS A 65 -17.48 -3.71 10.87
N HIS A 66 -17.56 -2.56 11.55
CA HIS A 66 -18.79 -2.12 12.19
C HIS A 66 -19.87 -1.70 11.18
N ALA A 67 -19.48 -1.02 10.09
CA ALA A 67 -20.39 -0.68 9.00
C ALA A 67 -20.96 -1.92 8.30
N GLN A 68 -20.15 -2.97 8.09
CA GLN A 68 -20.60 -4.24 7.53
C GLN A 68 -21.67 -4.92 8.40
N VAL A 69 -21.55 -4.87 9.73
CA VAL A 69 -22.59 -5.43 10.59
C VAL A 69 -23.86 -4.56 10.55
N LEU A 70 -23.72 -3.23 10.55
CA LEU A 70 -24.87 -2.34 10.39
C LEU A 70 -25.60 -2.55 9.05
N LEU A 71 -24.87 -2.91 7.99
CA LEU A 71 -25.43 -3.25 6.68
C LEU A 71 -26.34 -4.49 6.73
N GLN A 72 -26.08 -5.45 7.63
CA GLN A 72 -26.96 -6.61 7.80
C GLN A 72 -28.36 -6.21 8.28
N TYR A 73 -28.45 -5.17 9.12
CA TYR A 73 -29.72 -4.62 9.56
C TYR A 73 -30.42 -3.87 8.41
N GLU A 74 -29.68 -3.10 7.60
CA GLU A 74 -30.21 -2.45 6.40
C GLU A 74 -30.82 -3.46 5.43
N PHE A 75 -30.16 -4.60 5.17
CA PHE A 75 -30.71 -5.67 4.33
C PHE A 75 -31.98 -6.31 4.90
N LYS A 76 -32.16 -6.31 6.22
CA LYS A 76 -33.39 -6.74 6.88
C LYS A 76 -34.47 -5.64 6.90
N GLY A 77 -34.19 -4.47 6.33
CA GLY A 77 -35.07 -3.31 6.36
C GLY A 77 -35.19 -2.67 7.75
N ILE A 78 -34.23 -2.92 8.64
CA ILE A 78 -34.15 -2.30 9.97
C ILE A 78 -33.36 -1.00 9.84
N GLN A 79 -33.98 0.12 10.22
CA GLN A 79 -33.33 1.42 10.18
C GLN A 79 -32.29 1.53 11.31
N THR A 80 -31.08 1.97 10.98
CA THR A 80 -29.96 2.04 11.94
C THR A 80 -29.38 3.44 12.08
N VAL A 81 -28.90 4.03 10.97
CA VAL A 81 -28.16 5.29 10.98
C VAL A 81 -28.37 6.05 9.67
N SER A 82 -28.18 7.38 9.73
CA SER A 82 -28.10 8.26 8.57
C SER A 82 -26.70 8.91 8.50
N PRO A 83 -25.99 8.85 7.35
CA PRO A 83 -26.36 8.16 6.11
C PRO A 83 -26.41 6.64 6.28
N SER A 84 -27.03 5.93 5.33
CA SER A 84 -27.24 4.47 5.39
C SER A 84 -25.93 3.69 5.59
N PRO A 85 -25.97 2.52 6.25
CA PRO A 85 -24.79 1.66 6.42
C PRO A 85 -24.06 1.33 5.11
N SER A 86 -24.78 1.10 4.02
CA SER A 86 -24.23 0.92 2.67
C SER A 86 -23.37 2.10 2.21
N ARG A 87 -23.83 3.34 2.44
CA ARG A 87 -23.09 4.57 2.14
C ARG A 87 -21.90 4.76 3.08
N LEU A 88 -22.08 4.44 4.37
CA LEU A 88 -20.99 4.49 5.35
C LEU A 88 -19.88 3.50 5.01
N LEU A 89 -20.23 2.27 4.67
CA LEU A 89 -19.28 1.23 4.27
C LEU A 89 -18.45 1.69 3.08
N ARG A 90 -19.09 2.19 2.01
CA ARG A 90 -18.38 2.74 0.86
C ARG A 90 -17.43 3.86 1.27
N LYS A 91 -17.90 4.84 2.05
CA LYS A 91 -17.09 5.95 2.55
C LYS A 91 -15.86 5.47 3.34
N TYR A 92 -16.04 4.49 4.22
CA TYR A 92 -14.94 3.99 5.05
C TYR A 92 -13.95 3.14 4.26
N THR A 93 -14.41 2.38 3.26
CA THR A 93 -13.54 1.66 2.33
C THR A 93 -12.70 2.65 1.49
N GLU A 94 -13.32 3.70 0.94
CA GLU A 94 -12.60 4.75 0.20
C GLU A 94 -11.57 5.47 1.10
N MET A 95 -11.95 5.78 2.33
CA MET A 95 -11.05 6.39 3.31
C MET A 95 -9.87 5.48 3.67
N ARG A 96 -10.11 4.17 3.83
CA ARG A 96 -9.07 3.16 4.05
C ARG A 96 -8.07 3.16 2.90
N GLU A 97 -8.53 3.11 1.66
CA GLU A 97 -7.65 3.14 0.48
C GLU A 97 -6.77 4.39 0.45
N GLN A 98 -7.36 5.57 0.73
CA GLN A 98 -6.60 6.81 0.76
C GLN A 98 -5.52 6.82 1.85
N ILE A 99 -5.80 6.23 3.01
CA ILE A 99 -4.81 6.12 4.10
C ILE A 99 -3.68 5.18 3.72
N VAL A 100 -3.97 4.03 3.09
CA VAL A 100 -2.95 3.10 2.58
C VAL A 100 -2.07 3.81 1.57
N LEU A 101 -2.66 4.45 0.56
CA LEU A 101 -1.93 5.16 -0.50
C LEU A 101 -1.01 6.25 0.06
N LYS A 102 -1.54 7.12 0.94
CA LYS A 102 -0.75 8.19 1.56
C LYS A 102 0.36 7.65 2.47
N GLY A 103 0.05 6.64 3.28
CA GLY A 103 0.99 6.01 4.22
C GLY A 103 2.17 5.39 3.50
N ILE A 104 1.89 4.52 2.52
CA ILE A 104 2.91 3.82 1.73
C ILE A 104 3.74 4.79 0.89
N THR A 105 3.10 5.78 0.26
CA THR A 105 3.84 6.82 -0.47
C THR A 105 4.83 7.53 0.46
N ALA A 106 4.40 7.95 1.65
CA ALA A 106 5.29 8.62 2.60
C ALA A 106 6.42 7.70 3.12
N GLU A 107 6.15 6.43 3.39
CA GLU A 107 7.17 5.46 3.82
C GLU A 107 8.20 5.19 2.71
N VAL A 108 7.75 5.04 1.46
CA VAL A 108 8.63 4.84 0.30
C VAL A 108 9.48 6.08 0.03
N GLU A 109 8.91 7.28 0.02
CA GLU A 109 9.69 8.52 -0.14
C GLU A 109 10.75 8.66 0.96
N LYS A 110 10.38 8.33 2.20
CA LYS A 110 11.33 8.32 3.32
C LYS A 110 12.42 7.27 3.15
N ALA A 111 12.11 6.11 2.57
CA ALA A 111 13.08 5.06 2.30
C ALA A 111 14.04 5.48 1.17
N LEU A 112 13.52 6.06 0.09
CA LEU A 112 14.31 6.55 -1.05
C LEU A 112 15.24 7.70 -0.63
N THR A 113 14.73 8.71 0.07
CA THR A 113 15.56 9.83 0.57
C THR A 113 16.67 9.34 1.49
N LYS A 114 16.40 8.35 2.35
CA LYS A 114 17.46 7.71 3.14
C LYS A 114 18.46 6.98 2.27
N ALA A 115 17.99 6.20 1.29
CA ALA A 115 18.82 5.41 0.39
C ALA A 115 19.77 6.28 -0.45
N GLU A 116 19.35 7.48 -0.83
CA GLU A 116 20.17 8.47 -1.56
C GLU A 116 21.32 9.02 -0.71
N ILE A 117 21.14 9.13 0.60
CA ILE A 117 22.15 9.69 1.52
C ILE A 117 23.14 8.61 1.98
N VAL A 118 22.81 7.32 1.87
CA VAL A 118 23.70 6.26 2.36
C VAL A 118 24.95 6.13 1.49
N ALA A 119 26.11 6.05 2.13
CA ALA A 119 27.41 6.01 1.47
C ALA A 119 27.68 4.76 0.61
N THR A 120 26.93 3.66 0.78
CA THR A 120 27.19 2.39 0.07
C THR A 120 26.02 1.99 -0.84
N PRO A 121 26.29 1.63 -2.10
CA PRO A 121 25.27 1.14 -3.03
C PRO A 121 24.49 -0.06 -2.47
N ARG A 122 25.16 -0.98 -1.77
CA ARG A 122 24.52 -2.16 -1.17
C ARG A 122 23.41 -1.79 -0.17
N THR A 123 23.66 -0.84 0.73
CA THR A 123 22.66 -0.44 1.71
C THR A 123 21.52 0.33 1.05
N SER A 124 21.84 1.16 0.07
CA SER A 124 20.85 1.89 -0.75
C SER A 124 19.91 0.92 -1.49
N ILE A 125 20.46 -0.12 -2.13
CA ILE A 125 19.71 -1.19 -2.78
C ILE A 125 18.81 -1.93 -1.80
N ASN A 126 19.30 -2.26 -0.60
CA ASN A 126 18.50 -2.94 0.41
C ASN A 126 17.29 -2.11 0.86
N GLN A 127 17.44 -0.78 1.00
CA GLN A 127 16.32 0.11 1.32
C GLN A 127 15.31 0.20 0.17
N GLY A 128 15.78 0.31 -1.07
CA GLY A 128 14.89 0.31 -2.24
C GLY A 128 14.14 -1.01 -2.42
N ASN A 129 14.80 -2.16 -2.21
CA ASN A 129 14.13 -3.46 -2.27
C ASN A 129 13.06 -3.59 -1.17
N LYS A 130 13.33 -3.08 0.04
CA LYS A 130 12.31 -3.02 1.09
C LYS A 130 11.11 -2.18 0.67
N ALA A 131 11.35 -1.00 0.09
CA ALA A 131 10.29 -0.14 -0.43
C ALA A 131 9.45 -0.85 -1.52
N LEU A 132 10.07 -1.65 -2.38
CA LEU A 132 9.32 -2.47 -3.35
C LEU A 132 8.43 -3.51 -2.68
N LEU A 133 8.93 -4.19 -1.63
CA LEU A 133 8.12 -5.15 -0.87
C LEU A 133 6.92 -4.45 -0.22
N ASP A 134 7.14 -3.32 0.44
CA ASP A 134 6.08 -2.52 1.06
C ASP A 134 5.01 -2.10 0.01
N ILE A 135 5.42 -1.73 -1.21
CA ILE A 135 4.51 -1.44 -2.33
C ILE A 135 3.71 -2.67 -2.77
N GLN A 136 4.37 -3.83 -2.90
CA GLN A 136 3.72 -5.07 -3.33
C GLN A 136 2.69 -5.55 -2.31
N GLU A 137 3.00 -5.49 -1.02
CA GLU A 137 2.07 -5.80 0.06
C GLU A 137 0.86 -4.85 0.00
N ALA A 138 1.09 -3.54 -0.16
CA ALA A 138 0.01 -2.56 -0.28
C ALA A 138 -0.89 -2.78 -1.50
N LYS A 139 -0.32 -3.19 -2.64
CA LYS A 139 -1.09 -3.54 -3.85
C LYS A 139 -2.08 -4.67 -3.61
N GLN A 140 -1.77 -5.64 -2.73
CA GLN A 140 -2.68 -6.73 -2.38
C GLN A 140 -3.90 -6.24 -1.56
N GLU A 141 -3.78 -5.10 -0.89
CA GLU A 141 -4.84 -4.54 -0.04
C GLU A 141 -5.75 -3.52 -0.74
N LEU A 142 -5.40 -3.09 -1.94
CA LEU A 142 -6.13 -2.07 -2.69
C LEU A 142 -7.10 -2.71 -3.69
N SER A 143 -8.27 -2.09 -3.88
CA SER A 143 -9.20 -2.50 -4.95
C SER A 143 -8.62 -2.23 -6.34
N ASP A 144 -7.77 -1.22 -6.46
CA ASP A 144 -7.08 -0.83 -7.70
C ASP A 144 -5.56 -0.74 -7.43
N PRO A 145 -4.81 -1.81 -7.73
CA PRO A 145 -3.36 -1.87 -7.56
C PRO A 145 -2.60 -0.87 -8.43
N THR A 146 -3.19 -0.42 -9.55
CA THR A 146 -2.51 0.44 -10.54
C THR A 146 -2.16 1.82 -9.98
N LYS A 147 -2.86 2.24 -8.92
CA LYS A 147 -2.58 3.48 -8.17
C LYS A 147 -1.15 3.57 -7.62
N LEU A 148 -0.46 2.42 -7.49
CA LEU A 148 0.92 2.35 -7.00
C LEU A 148 1.96 2.13 -8.12
N ASP A 149 1.56 1.98 -9.38
CA ASP A 149 2.48 1.64 -10.49
C ASP A 149 3.54 2.72 -10.73
N GLN A 150 3.16 4.00 -10.62
CA GLN A 150 4.10 5.11 -10.77
C GLN A 150 5.16 5.12 -9.67
N LEU A 151 4.73 4.82 -8.43
CA LEU A 151 5.62 4.75 -7.28
C LEU A 151 6.57 3.55 -7.41
N GLU A 152 6.05 2.39 -7.80
CA GLU A 152 6.85 1.19 -8.07
C GLU A 152 7.90 1.44 -9.16
N SER A 153 7.48 1.99 -10.30
CA SER A 153 8.37 2.32 -11.42
C SER A 153 9.47 3.30 -11.00
N ARG A 154 9.18 4.25 -10.09
CA ARG A 154 10.19 5.16 -9.54
C ARG A 154 11.21 4.41 -8.68
N VAL A 155 10.78 3.51 -7.80
CA VAL A 155 11.69 2.70 -6.98
C VAL A 155 12.52 1.74 -7.84
N GLN A 156 11.93 1.13 -8.86
CA GLN A 156 12.65 0.26 -9.80
C GLN A 156 13.74 1.03 -10.57
N ARG A 157 13.42 2.22 -11.09
CA ARG A 157 14.41 3.09 -11.74
C ARG A 157 15.53 3.51 -10.80
N PHE A 158 15.19 3.84 -9.55
CA PHE A 158 16.18 4.15 -8.52
C PHE A 158 17.14 2.96 -8.30
N LEU A 159 16.60 1.76 -8.07
CA LEU A 159 17.38 0.55 -7.85
C LEU A 159 18.28 0.21 -9.04
N HIS A 160 17.74 0.34 -10.26
CA HIS A 160 18.49 0.10 -11.49
C HIS A 160 19.71 1.04 -11.57
N LYS A 161 19.47 2.34 -11.44
CA LYS A 161 20.53 3.36 -11.44
C LYS A 161 21.57 3.09 -10.35
N THR A 162 21.16 2.83 -9.11
CA THR A 162 22.08 2.61 -8.00
C THR A 162 22.95 1.36 -8.19
N ARG A 163 22.41 0.29 -8.79
CA ARG A 163 23.19 -0.92 -9.12
C ARG A 163 24.23 -0.62 -10.17
N LEU A 164 23.82 0.03 -11.26
CA LEU A 164 24.74 0.42 -12.34
C LEU A 164 25.87 1.32 -11.81
N ASP A 165 25.52 2.38 -11.09
CA ASP A 165 26.48 3.30 -10.48
C ASP A 165 27.44 2.56 -9.52
N GLY A 166 26.93 1.55 -8.79
CA GLY A 166 27.76 0.69 -7.95
C GLY A 166 28.84 -0.05 -8.73
N TYR A 167 28.49 -0.71 -9.84
CA TYR A 167 29.46 -1.38 -10.71
C TYR A 167 30.48 -0.40 -11.29
N LEU A 168 30.02 0.74 -11.80
CA LEU A 168 30.87 1.75 -12.42
C LEU A 168 31.84 2.40 -11.43
N GLU A 169 31.39 2.70 -10.21
CA GLU A 169 32.25 3.24 -9.16
C GLU A 169 33.33 2.24 -8.71
N GLU A 170 32.99 0.95 -8.61
CA GLU A 170 33.98 -0.08 -8.33
C GLU A 170 34.99 -0.23 -9.47
N ALA A 171 34.55 -0.16 -10.72
CA ALA A 171 35.40 -0.21 -11.91
C ALA A 171 36.38 0.98 -11.94
N ARG A 172 35.87 2.21 -11.83
CA ARG A 172 36.67 3.44 -11.81
C ARG A 172 37.67 3.46 -10.65
N LYS A 173 37.27 3.00 -9.46
CA LYS A 173 38.19 2.89 -8.30
C LYS A 173 39.30 1.87 -8.55
N ALA A 174 39.01 0.75 -9.20
CA ALA A 174 40.03 -0.23 -9.56
C ALA A 174 40.97 0.32 -10.63
N GLU A 175 40.43 1.01 -11.65
CA GLU A 175 41.18 1.67 -12.72
C GLU A 175 42.15 2.71 -12.14
N PHE A 176 41.65 3.60 -11.27
CA PHE A 176 42.46 4.62 -10.58
C PHE A 176 43.60 4.02 -9.75
N LYS A 177 43.39 2.84 -9.14
CA LYS A 177 44.42 2.11 -8.38
C LYS A 177 45.38 1.32 -9.28
N GLY A 178 45.26 1.41 -10.59
CA GLY A 178 46.06 0.64 -11.56
C GLY A 178 45.69 -0.85 -11.64
N GLN A 179 44.57 -1.27 -11.03
CA GLN A 179 44.12 -2.66 -10.98
C GLN A 179 43.37 -3.04 -12.27
N ARG A 180 44.03 -3.02 -13.43
CA ARG A 180 43.40 -3.16 -14.76
C ARG A 180 42.45 -4.35 -14.89
N LYS A 181 42.89 -5.55 -14.48
CA LYS A 181 42.05 -6.78 -14.54
C LYS A 181 40.74 -6.62 -13.76
N LYS A 182 40.83 -6.08 -12.54
CA LYS A 182 39.66 -5.86 -11.68
C LYS A 182 38.72 -4.79 -12.23
N ALA A 183 39.27 -3.72 -12.81
CA ALA A 183 38.47 -2.70 -13.48
C ALA A 183 37.72 -3.27 -14.68
N LEU A 184 38.40 -4.05 -15.52
CA LEU A 184 37.83 -4.73 -16.68
C LEU A 184 36.68 -5.66 -16.28
N ASP A 185 36.87 -6.47 -15.25
CA ASP A 185 35.82 -7.38 -14.75
C ASP A 185 34.58 -6.61 -14.29
N ARG A 186 34.76 -5.49 -13.57
CA ARG A 186 33.62 -4.65 -13.11
C ARG A 186 32.91 -3.91 -14.24
N TYR A 187 33.62 -3.41 -15.26
CA TYR A 187 32.96 -2.84 -16.43
C TYR A 187 32.17 -3.89 -17.21
N LYS A 188 32.68 -5.13 -17.33
CA LYS A 188 31.94 -6.25 -17.93
C LYS A 188 30.68 -6.61 -17.13
N GLU A 189 30.75 -6.62 -15.81
CA GLU A 189 29.57 -6.81 -14.95
C GLU A 189 28.53 -5.70 -15.16
N ALA A 190 28.97 -4.43 -15.27
CA ALA A 190 28.08 -3.30 -15.58
C ALA A 190 27.39 -3.46 -16.95
N LEU A 191 28.15 -3.86 -17.97
CA LEU A 191 27.62 -4.09 -19.33
C LEU A 191 26.64 -5.26 -19.36
N TYR A 192 26.97 -6.35 -18.68
CA TYR A 192 26.09 -7.50 -18.55
C TYR A 192 24.80 -7.14 -17.82
N PHE A 193 24.89 -6.31 -16.78
CA PHE A 193 23.72 -5.82 -16.06
C PHE A 193 22.77 -5.00 -16.95
N LEU A 194 23.31 -4.10 -17.79
CA LEU A 194 22.50 -3.32 -18.75
C LEU A 194 21.81 -4.23 -19.76
N ARG A 195 22.57 -5.07 -20.47
CA ARG A 195 22.02 -5.95 -21.51
C ARG A 195 21.08 -7.05 -21.00
N GLY A 196 21.11 -7.32 -19.70
CA GLY A 196 20.27 -8.32 -19.05
C GLY A 196 19.08 -7.73 -18.29
N ASP A 197 18.86 -6.42 -18.36
CA ASP A 197 17.72 -5.77 -17.74
C ASP A 197 16.46 -5.84 -18.64
N ASN A 198 15.37 -5.20 -18.21
CA ASN A 198 14.10 -5.16 -18.97
C ASN A 198 13.91 -3.83 -19.73
N ILE A 199 14.98 -3.06 -19.89
CA ILE A 199 15.01 -1.79 -20.62
C ILE A 199 15.53 -2.10 -22.02
N ASP A 200 14.95 -1.45 -23.02
CA ASP A 200 15.42 -1.58 -24.40
C ASP A 200 16.83 -1.00 -24.51
N ASP A 201 17.80 -1.80 -25.00
CA ASP A 201 19.19 -1.40 -25.21
C ASP A 201 19.31 -0.11 -26.03
N SER A 202 18.38 0.16 -26.96
CA SER A 202 18.37 1.41 -27.74
C SER A 202 18.14 2.66 -26.88
N LEU A 203 17.48 2.52 -25.73
CA LEU A 203 17.30 3.59 -24.74
C LEU A 203 18.53 3.77 -23.83
N GLN A 204 19.50 2.85 -23.91
CA GLN A 204 20.71 2.83 -23.07
C GLN A 204 22.01 2.88 -23.91
N GLU A 205 21.91 3.08 -25.23
CA GLU A 205 23.00 2.96 -26.19
C GLU A 205 24.23 3.81 -25.84
N GLU A 206 24.01 5.04 -25.38
CA GLU A 206 25.09 5.94 -24.95
C GLU A 206 25.91 5.31 -23.81
N LYS A 207 25.23 4.76 -22.80
CA LYS A 207 25.88 4.19 -21.63
C LYS A 207 26.56 2.86 -21.93
N ILE A 208 25.93 2.05 -22.78
CA ILE A 208 26.51 0.81 -23.31
C ILE A 208 27.81 1.13 -24.04
N SER A 209 27.79 2.11 -24.95
CA SER A 209 28.95 2.52 -25.75
C SER A 209 30.11 3.07 -24.90
N GLU A 210 29.81 3.86 -23.85
CA GLU A 210 30.81 4.34 -22.89
C GLU A 210 31.53 3.17 -22.20
N ILE A 211 30.77 2.18 -21.73
CA ILE A 211 31.32 1.02 -21.02
C ILE A 211 32.13 0.12 -21.97
N GLU A 212 31.65 -0.11 -23.19
CA GLU A 212 32.37 -0.90 -24.19
C GLU A 212 33.71 -0.26 -24.57
N THR A 213 33.72 1.07 -24.74
CA THR A 213 34.96 1.83 -24.98
C THR A 213 35.95 1.62 -23.84
N LYS A 214 35.50 1.70 -22.58
CA LYS A 214 36.34 1.45 -21.40
C LYS A 214 36.87 0.02 -21.33
N ILE A 215 36.07 -0.96 -21.72
CA ILE A 215 36.50 -2.37 -21.80
C ILE A 215 37.62 -2.53 -22.84
N LEU A 216 37.50 -1.90 -24.02
CA LEU A 216 38.53 -1.95 -25.06
C LEU A 216 39.84 -1.27 -24.61
N GLU A 217 39.76 -0.11 -23.97
CA GLU A 217 40.93 0.61 -23.43
C GLU A 217 41.71 -0.22 -22.42
N LEU A 218 41.02 -0.97 -21.55
CA LEU A 218 41.63 -1.76 -20.48
C LEU A 218 42.11 -3.15 -20.92
N ALA A 219 41.57 -3.67 -22.04
CA ALA A 219 41.97 -4.94 -22.63
C ALA A 219 43.28 -4.84 -23.43
N ASN A 220 43.59 -3.64 -23.92
CA ASN A 220 44.88 -3.28 -24.52
C ASN A 220 45.92 -2.92 -23.44
#